data_AF-A0A6G1S1H9-F1
#
_entry.id   AF-A0A6G1S1H9-F1
#
_cell.length_a   1.000
_cell.length_b   1.000
_cell.length_c   1.000
_cell.angle_alpha   90.00
_cell.angle_beta   90.00
_cell.angle_gamma   90.00
#
_symmetry.space_group_name_H-M   'P 1'
#
loop_
_entity.id
_entity.type
_entity.pdbx_description
1 polymer ?
#
loop_
_entity_poly.entity_id
_entity_poly.type
_entity_poly.pdbx_seq_one_letter_code
_entity_poly.pdbx_strand_id
1 'polypeptide(L)'
;RSPCFHVFCQKCIREWLIPSQMHCPCCRVAMEDANLNVSRELSDAIARNALFRQRCNNFFIDVVTTMCFKDNEPPEAEVIQELLNLLFVHRSILKDSDHPMIYTKLLCPFNDEVDETPIIRSVMLK
;
A
#
# COMPACT_ATOMS: atom_id res chain seq x y z
N ARG A 1 2.26 5.94 -17.34
CA ARG A 1 1.85 7.22 -16.72
C ARG A 1 0.76 7.82 -17.61
N SER A 2 -0.38 8.21 -17.06
CA SER A 2 -1.48 8.82 -17.83
C SER A 2 -1.20 10.30 -18.14
N PRO A 3 -1.97 10.94 -19.06
CA PRO A 3 -1.87 12.38 -19.32
C PRO A 3 -2.11 13.25 -18.07
N CYS A 4 -2.93 12.75 -17.14
CA CYS A 4 -3.17 13.37 -15.83
C CYS A 4 -2.13 12.97 -14.76
N PHE A 5 -0.97 12.43 -15.14
CA PHE A 5 0.17 12.04 -14.30
C PHE A 5 -0.07 10.92 -13.28
N HIS A 6 -1.28 10.37 -13.19
CA HIS A 6 -1.54 9.18 -12.39
C HIS A 6 -0.84 7.93 -12.95
N VAL A 7 -0.47 7.02 -12.05
CA VAL A 7 0.25 5.79 -12.36
C VAL A 7 -0.65 4.61 -12.02
N PHE A 8 -0.77 3.68 -12.98
CA PHE A 8 -1.58 2.49 -12.85
C PHE A 8 -0.79 1.29 -13.36
N CYS A 9 -1.07 0.11 -12.81
CA CYS A 9 -0.66 -1.15 -13.42
C CYS A 9 -1.27 -1.27 -14.82
N GLN A 10 -0.50 -1.77 -15.79
CA GLN A 10 -0.97 -1.87 -17.17
C GLN A 10 -2.20 -2.77 -17.31
N LYS A 11 -2.25 -3.89 -16.58
CA LYS A 11 -3.40 -4.79 -16.55
C LYS A 11 -4.66 -4.07 -16.03
N CYS A 12 -4.56 -3.47 -14.84
CA CYS A 12 -5.71 -2.82 -14.19
C CYS A 12 -6.29 -1.67 -15.02
N ILE A 13 -5.45 -0.83 -15.64
CA ILE A 13 -5.95 0.29 -16.44
C ILE A 13 -6.61 -0.17 -17.75
N ARG A 14 -6.13 -1.29 -18.34
CA ARG A 14 -6.76 -1.89 -19.53
C ARG A 14 -8.10 -2.53 -19.23
N GLU A 15 -8.26 -3.13 -18.04
CA GLU A 15 -9.55 -3.65 -17.58
C GLU A 15 -10.54 -2.52 -17.25
N TRP A 16 -10.05 -1.37 -16.78
CA TRP A 16 -10.89 -0.20 -16.46
C TRP A 16 -11.37 0.58 -17.68
N LEU A 17 -10.50 0.78 -18.68
CA LEU A 17 -10.78 1.59 -19.86
C LEU A 17 -11.50 0.76 -20.92
N ILE A 18 -12.82 0.70 -20.81
CA ILE A 18 -13.74 0.09 -21.79
C ILE A 18 -14.45 1.19 -22.59
N PRO A 19 -15.08 0.90 -23.75
CA PRO A 19 -15.70 1.95 -24.60
C PRO A 19 -16.74 2.83 -23.88
N SER A 20 -17.45 2.28 -22.88
CA SER A 20 -18.40 3.02 -22.05
C SER A 20 -17.74 3.82 -20.91
N GLN A 21 -16.44 3.67 -20.69
CA GLN A 21 -15.71 4.17 -19.53
C GLN A 21 -14.28 4.59 -19.90
N MET A 22 -14.15 5.76 -20.55
CA MET A 22 -12.86 6.32 -20.98
C MET A 22 -12.43 7.50 -20.11
N HIS A 23 -12.30 7.27 -18.79
CA HIS A 23 -11.86 8.30 -17.84
C HIS A 23 -10.91 7.75 -16.79
N CYS A 24 -10.05 8.62 -16.26
CA CYS A 24 -9.09 8.26 -15.22
C CYS A 24 -9.82 7.80 -13.94
N PRO A 25 -9.45 6.65 -13.35
CA PRO A 25 -10.05 6.16 -12.10
C PRO A 25 -9.94 7.16 -10.93
N CYS A 26 -8.87 7.95 -10.88
CA CYS A 26 -8.58 8.84 -9.75
C CYS A 26 -9.24 10.22 -9.89
N CYS A 27 -9.06 10.89 -11.03
CA CYS A 27 -9.48 12.28 -11.22
C CYS A 27 -10.60 12.47 -12.25
N ARG A 28 -11.09 11.39 -12.86
CA ARG A 28 -12.18 11.39 -13.87
C ARG A 28 -11.92 12.23 -15.12
N VAL A 29 -10.70 12.72 -15.32
CA VAL A 29 -10.29 13.36 -16.58
C VAL A 29 -10.42 12.35 -17.72
N ALA A 30 -10.98 12.78 -18.85
CA ALA A 30 -11.13 11.95 -20.04
C ALA A 30 -9.78 11.39 -20.48
N MET A 31 -9.77 10.10 -20.79
CA MET A 31 -8.60 9.37 -21.26
C MET A 31 -8.78 9.15 -22.75
N GLU A 32 -7.85 9.62 -23.56
CA GLU A 32 -7.80 9.24 -24.97
C GLU A 32 -7.36 7.78 -25.10
N ASP A 33 -7.67 7.16 -26.24
CA ASP A 33 -7.21 5.81 -26.61
C ASP A 33 -5.71 5.85 -26.96
N ALA A 34 -4.91 6.27 -25.98
CA ALA A 34 -3.47 6.38 -26.10
C ALA A 34 -2.87 4.98 -25.89
N ASN A 35 -1.82 4.64 -26.63
CA ASN A 35 -1.04 3.44 -26.39
C ASN A 35 -0.51 3.41 -24.94
N LEU A 36 -1.24 2.74 -24.05
CA LEU A 36 -0.92 2.58 -22.62
C LEU A 36 0.30 1.66 -22.47
N ASN A 37 1.47 2.23 -22.70
CA ASN A 37 2.74 1.55 -22.60
C ASN A 37 3.35 1.74 -21.21
N VAL A 38 4.06 0.72 -20.75
CA VAL A 38 4.84 0.79 -19.52
C VAL A 38 6.07 1.65 -19.76
N SER A 39 6.25 2.70 -18.96
CA SER A 39 7.48 3.49 -18.98
C SER A 39 8.57 2.73 -18.22
N ARG A 40 9.68 2.41 -18.90
CA ARG A 40 10.83 1.73 -18.28
C ARG A 40 11.40 2.54 -17.12
N GLU A 41 11.59 3.84 -17.32
CA GLU A 41 12.09 4.74 -16.26
C GLU A 41 11.22 4.71 -15.00
N LEU A 42 9.89 4.73 -15.19
CA LEU A 42 8.94 4.65 -14.08
C LEU A 42 8.98 3.28 -13.41
N SER A 43 9.06 2.20 -14.19
CA SER A 43 9.21 0.83 -13.68
C SER A 43 10.47 0.71 -12.81
N ASP A 44 11.61 1.20 -13.31
CA ASP A 44 12.89 1.17 -12.59
C ASP A 44 12.83 2.03 -11.32
N ALA A 45 12.17 3.18 -11.37
CA ALA A 45 11.96 4.03 -10.19
C ALA A 45 11.09 3.34 -9.12
N ILE A 46 10.01 2.66 -9.53
CA ILE A 46 9.15 1.88 -8.62
C ILE A 46 9.95 0.74 -7.99
N ALA A 47 10.74 0.01 -8.78
CA ALA A 47 11.57 -1.08 -8.29
C ALA A 47 12.63 -0.60 -7.27
N ARG A 48 13.32 0.52 -7.55
CA ARG A 48 14.26 1.12 -6.60
C ARG A 48 13.56 1.57 -5.30
N ASN A 49 12.38 2.17 -5.41
CA ASN A 49 11.60 2.58 -4.24
C ASN A 49 11.15 1.37 -3.41
N ALA A 50 10.75 0.27 -4.06
CA ALA A 50 10.40 -0.97 -3.37
C ALA A 50 11.58 -1.54 -2.57
N LEU A 51 12.79 -1.56 -3.15
CA LEU A 51 14.00 -1.98 -2.43
C LEU A 51 14.34 -1.05 -1.26
N PHE A 52 14.14 0.26 -1.42
CA PHE A 52 14.34 1.20 -0.33
C PHE A 52 13.35 0.96 0.82
N ARG A 53 12.05 0.85 0.51
CA ARG A 53 11.01 0.52 1.50
C ARG A 53 11.29 -0.80 2.21
N GLN A 54 11.76 -1.80 1.49
CA GLN A 54 12.16 -3.08 2.10
C GLN A 54 13.27 -2.89 3.15
N ARG A 55 14.30 -2.10 2.85
CA ARG A 55 15.39 -1.82 3.81
C ARG A 55 14.87 -1.05 5.02
N CYS A 56 14.01 -0.06 4.82
CA CYS A 56 13.37 0.67 5.91
C CYS A 56 12.50 -0.25 6.77
N ASN A 57 11.77 -1.18 6.15
CA ASN A 57 10.95 -2.15 6.89
C ASN A 57 11.82 -3.09 7.72
N ASN A 58 12.93 -3.59 7.17
CA ASN A 58 13.87 -4.43 7.94
C ASN A 58 14.40 -3.66 9.15
N PHE A 59 14.85 -2.42 8.95
CA PHE A 59 15.30 -1.58 10.05
C PHE A 59 14.20 -1.34 11.10
N PHE A 60 12.97 -1.09 10.66
CA PHE A 60 11.83 -0.93 11.56
C PHE A 60 11.59 -2.19 12.41
N ILE A 61 11.59 -3.38 11.79
CA ILE A 61 11.43 -4.65 12.50
C ILE A 61 12.59 -4.88 13.48
N ASP A 62 13.83 -4.58 13.09
CA ASP A 62 14.99 -4.68 13.98
C ASP A 62 14.83 -3.78 15.21
N VAL A 63 14.37 -2.53 15.03
CA VAL A 63 14.09 -1.61 16.15
C VAL A 63 12.97 -2.17 17.05
N VAL A 64 11.85 -2.60 16.47
CA VAL A 64 10.72 -3.15 17.25
C VAL A 64 11.17 -4.35 18.07
N THR A 65 11.89 -5.29 17.45
CA THR A 65 12.32 -6.53 18.13
C THR A 65 13.41 -6.30 19.17
N THR A 66 14.35 -5.39 18.93
CA THR A 66 15.49 -5.15 19.85
C THR A 66 15.21 -4.13 20.94
N MET A 67 14.26 -3.21 20.74
CA MET A 67 13.96 -2.13 21.68
C MET A 67 12.59 -2.26 22.35
N CYS A 68 11.54 -2.66 21.62
CA CYS A 68 10.18 -2.72 22.19
C CYS A 68 9.92 -4.03 22.95
N PHE A 69 10.53 -5.14 22.53
CA PHE A 69 10.35 -6.46 23.17
C PHE A 69 11.64 -6.94 23.85
N LYS A 70 12.43 -5.98 24.35
CA LYS A 70 13.70 -6.27 25.03
C LYS A 70 13.43 -6.95 26.38
N ASP A 71 14.33 -7.86 26.78
CA ASP A 71 14.37 -8.46 28.11
C ASP A 71 13.10 -9.26 28.53
N ASN A 72 12.27 -9.71 27.58
CA ASN A 72 11.02 -10.45 27.81
C ASN A 72 9.95 -9.70 28.64
N GLU A 73 10.11 -8.39 28.85
CA GLU A 73 9.05 -7.56 29.43
C GLU A 73 8.16 -7.02 28.31
N PRO A 74 6.83 -7.03 28.50
CA PRO A 74 5.92 -6.49 27.49
C PRO A 74 6.09 -4.96 27.40
N PRO A 75 6.08 -4.38 26.19
CA PRO A 75 6.05 -2.94 26.03
C PRO A 75 4.75 -2.35 26.58
N GLU A 76 4.74 -1.02 26.75
CA GLU A 76 3.55 -0.29 27.17
C GLU A 76 2.35 -0.58 26.25
N ALA A 77 1.14 -0.61 26.81
CA ALA A 77 -0.08 -0.94 26.08
C ALA A 77 -0.31 -0.02 24.87
N GLU A 78 0.10 1.25 24.96
CA GLU A 78 0.02 2.22 23.86
C GLU A 78 0.92 1.82 22.69
N VAL A 79 2.13 1.33 22.96
CA VAL A 79 3.07 0.83 21.93
C VAL A 79 2.50 -0.41 21.26
N ILE A 80 1.93 -1.34 22.04
CA ILE A 80 1.28 -2.55 21.49
C ILE A 80 0.12 -2.15 20.57
N GLN A 81 -0.71 -1.21 21.01
CA GLN A 81 -1.85 -0.74 20.23
C GLN A 81 -1.39 -0.11 18.92
N GLU A 82 -0.33 0.68 18.93
CA GLU A 82 0.21 1.29 17.71
C GLU A 82 0.79 0.25 16.75
N LEU A 83 1.51 -0.76 17.25
CA LEU A 83 2.01 -1.86 16.43
C LEU A 83 0.87 -2.69 15.81
N LEU A 84 -0.24 -2.87 16.54
CA LEU A 84 -1.44 -3.52 16.00
C LEU A 84 -2.12 -2.65 14.93
N ASN A 85 -2.20 -1.33 15.13
CA ASN A 85 -2.74 -0.40 14.14
C ASN A 85 -1.94 -0.44 12.83
N LEU A 86 -0.63 -0.64 12.90
CA LEU A 86 0.25 -0.80 11.73
C LEU A 86 0.00 -2.07 10.91
N LEU A 87 -0.86 -2.99 11.35
CA LEU A 87 -1.29 -4.15 10.56
C LEU A 87 -2.45 -3.83 9.62
N PHE A 88 -3.05 -2.66 9.74
CA PHE A 88 -4.26 -2.28 9.01
C PHE A 88 -4.06 -0.99 8.20
N VAL A 89 -4.75 -0.91 7.07
CA VAL A 89 -4.84 0.31 6.25
C VAL A 89 -6.31 0.61 5.99
N HIS A 90 -6.74 1.82 6.36
CA HIS A 90 -8.06 2.32 6.06
C HIS A 90 -8.01 3.11 4.75
N ARG A 91 -8.73 2.67 3.71
CA ARG A 91 -8.87 3.43 2.45
C ARG A 91 -10.33 3.79 2.19
N SER A 92 -10.55 5.06 1.87
CA SER A 92 -11.78 5.56 1.26
C SER A 92 -11.63 5.42 -0.26
N ILE A 93 -12.42 4.53 -0.88
CA ILE A 93 -12.41 4.33 -2.33
C ILE A 93 -13.27 5.41 -3.02
N LEU A 94 -14.27 5.94 -2.32
CA LEU A 94 -15.13 7.05 -2.73
C LEU A 94 -15.25 8.04 -1.57
N LYS A 95 -15.35 9.33 -1.88
CA LYS A 95 -15.54 10.39 -0.87
C LYS A 95 -16.85 10.28 -0.09
N ASP A 96 -17.78 9.41 -0.51
CA ASP A 96 -19.14 9.24 0.05
C ASP A 96 -19.43 7.84 0.61
N SER A 97 -18.42 6.97 0.78
CA SER A 97 -18.66 5.68 1.44
C SER A 97 -18.62 5.86 2.97
N ASP A 98 -19.77 5.71 3.64
CA ASP A 98 -19.93 5.70 5.12
C ASP A 98 -19.11 4.59 5.81
N HIS A 99 -18.53 3.67 5.03
CA HIS A 99 -17.73 2.56 5.52
C HIS A 99 -16.35 2.54 4.87
N PRO A 100 -15.28 2.99 5.57
CA PRO A 100 -13.93 2.89 5.08
C PRO A 100 -13.54 1.41 4.93
N MET A 101 -12.95 1.06 3.79
CA MET A 101 -12.52 -0.31 3.54
C MET A 101 -11.22 -0.57 4.29
N ILE A 102 -11.20 -1.64 5.08
CA ILE A 102 -10.05 -2.04 5.89
C ILE A 102 -9.29 -3.13 5.15
N TYR A 103 -8.00 -2.91 4.96
CA TYR A 103 -7.09 -3.88 4.38
C TYR A 103 -6.06 -4.32 5.43
N THR A 104 -5.63 -5.58 5.34
CA THR A 104 -4.47 -6.06 6.10
C THR A 104 -3.17 -5.80 5.34
N LYS A 105 -2.07 -5.70 6.07
CA LYS A 105 -0.73 -5.62 5.51
C LYS A 105 0.29 -6.35 6.42
N LEU A 106 1.52 -6.44 5.94
CA LEU A 106 2.65 -6.80 6.80
C LEU A 106 2.86 -5.71 7.85
N LEU A 107 3.44 -6.09 9.00
CA LEU A 107 3.87 -5.14 10.01
C LEU A 107 4.99 -4.27 9.41
N CYS A 108 4.63 -3.07 8.96
CA CYS A 108 5.53 -2.12 8.35
C CYS A 108 5.00 -0.70 8.54
N PRO A 109 5.88 0.32 8.49
CA PRO A 109 5.47 1.71 8.67
C PRO A 109 4.80 2.32 7.42
N PHE A 110 4.66 1.57 6.33
CA PHE A 110 4.16 2.06 5.04
C PHE A 110 2.73 1.58 4.74
N ASN A 111 1.96 2.33 3.94
CA ASN A 111 0.55 2.01 3.62
C ASN A 111 0.31 1.76 2.12
N ASP A 112 1.38 1.73 1.32
CA ASP A 112 1.33 1.57 -0.13
C ASP A 112 0.89 0.15 -0.53
N GLU A 113 1.43 -0.86 0.16
CA GLU A 113 1.24 -2.28 -0.10
C GLU A 113 0.26 -2.89 0.91
N VAL A 114 -0.77 -3.54 0.39
CA VAL A 114 -1.84 -4.19 1.15
C VAL A 114 -2.13 -5.56 0.55
N ASP A 115 -2.69 -6.46 1.35
CA ASP A 115 -3.11 -7.77 0.87
C ASP A 115 -4.36 -7.66 0.00
N GLU A 116 -4.41 -8.43 -1.09
CA GLU A 116 -5.61 -8.54 -1.93
C GLU A 116 -6.78 -9.21 -1.19
N THR A 117 -6.46 -10.09 -0.24
CA THR A 117 -7.41 -10.75 0.66
C THR A 117 -6.99 -10.53 2.11
N PRO A 118 -7.92 -10.46 3.08
CA PRO A 118 -7.54 -10.31 4.48
C PRO A 118 -6.69 -11.48 4.99
N ILE A 119 -5.48 -11.21 5.46
CA ILE A 119 -4.55 -12.21 5.99
C ILE A 119 -4.17 -11.85 7.44
N ILE A 120 -4.39 -12.79 8.36
CA ILE A 120 -3.95 -12.68 9.76
C ILE A 120 -2.54 -13.27 9.88
N ARG A 121 -1.63 -12.52 10.50
CA ARG A 121 -0.23 -12.94 10.69
C ARG A 121 0.14 -12.91 12.16
N SER A 122 0.87 -13.93 12.60
CA SER A 122 1.47 -13.99 13.93
C SER A 122 2.85 -13.33 13.90
N VAL A 123 2.88 -12.00 14.00
CA VAL A 123 4.11 -11.19 14.00
C VAL A 123 4.46 -10.69 15.41
N MET A 124 3.45 -10.54 16.27
CA MET A 124 3.56 -10.01 17.64
C MET A 124 3.32 -11.08 18.73
N LEU A 125 3.01 -12.33 18.37
CA LEU A 125 2.61 -13.39 19.31
C LEU A 125 3.74 -14.41 19.60
N LYS A 126 5.00 -13.97 19.59
CA LYS A 126 6.15 -14.83 19.90
C LYS A 126 6.88 -14.34 21.12
#